data_AF-A0A9Q6EKH6-F1
#
_entry.id   AF-A0A9Q6EKH6-F1
#
_cell.length_a   1.000
_cell.length_b   1.000
_cell.length_c   1.000
_cell.angle_alpha   90.00
_cell.angle_beta   90.00
_cell.angle_gamma   90.00
#
_symmetry.space_group_name_H-M   'P 1'
#
loop_
_entity.id
_entity.type
_entity.pdbx_description
1 polymer ?
#
loop_
_entity_poly.entity_id
_entity_poly.type
_entity_poly.pdbx_seq_one_letter_code
_entity_poly.pdbx_strand_id
1 'polypeptide(L)'
;MNDDKAALLAELCQAGIKHSPEKIVRIAKQSDGKIVFLEEGNTEAGLQHILEQHSLEFLNQGIEIEQIPDVIIAALTQGRVIGYQGRRKTRTIYEVTFNDKIQYIAVSVSNNGYIVGANLRTSP
;
A
#
# COMPACT_ATOMS: atom_id res chain seq x y z
N MET A 1 -7.91 1.62 -17.76
CA MET A 1 -7.73 1.88 -16.31
C MET A 1 -8.87 1.32 -15.45
N ASN A 2 -10.11 1.18 -15.93
CA ASN A 2 -11.17 0.48 -15.16
C ASN A 2 -11.16 -1.05 -15.32
N ASP A 3 -10.73 -1.57 -16.47
CA ASP A 3 -10.81 -3.01 -16.76
C ASP A 3 -9.86 -3.86 -15.91
N ASP A 4 -8.67 -3.32 -15.59
CA ASP A 4 -7.69 -4.00 -14.74
C ASP A 4 -8.18 -4.15 -13.30
N LYS A 5 -8.88 -3.13 -12.76
CA LYS A 5 -9.46 -3.21 -11.40
C LYS A 5 -10.53 -4.29 -11.33
N ALA A 6 -11.44 -4.34 -12.30
CA ALA A 6 -12.52 -5.33 -12.33
C ALA A 6 -11.99 -6.76 -12.45
N ALA A 7 -10.96 -6.98 -13.28
CA ALA A 7 -10.30 -8.27 -13.40
C ALA A 7 -9.67 -8.71 -12.07
N LEU A 8 -8.93 -7.83 -11.39
CA LEU A 8 -8.30 -8.16 -10.11
C LEU A 8 -9.32 -8.43 -9.00
N LEU A 9 -10.45 -7.71 -8.98
CA LEU A 9 -11.56 -8.01 -8.07
C LEU A 9 -12.17 -9.39 -8.34
N ALA A 10 -12.34 -9.75 -9.60
CA ALA A 10 -12.83 -11.08 -9.97
C ALA A 10 -11.84 -12.17 -9.51
N GLU A 11 -10.53 -11.94 -9.65
CA GLU A 11 -9.51 -12.86 -9.16
C GLU A 11 -9.52 -13.01 -7.64
N LEU A 12 -9.67 -11.92 -6.88
CA LEU A 12 -9.83 -11.99 -5.42
C LEU A 12 -11.07 -12.82 -5.03
N CYS A 13 -12.18 -12.61 -5.73
CA CYS A 13 -13.43 -13.34 -5.51
C CYS A 13 -13.27 -14.84 -5.82
N GLN A 14 -12.68 -15.17 -6.97
CA GLN A 14 -12.40 -16.56 -7.38
C GLN A 14 -11.45 -17.27 -6.40
N ALA A 15 -10.48 -16.54 -5.84
CA ALA A 15 -9.57 -17.05 -4.83
C ALA A 15 -10.19 -17.18 -3.42
N GLY A 16 -11.45 -16.75 -3.22
CA GLY A 16 -12.12 -16.76 -1.92
C GLY A 16 -11.49 -15.79 -0.90
N ILE A 17 -10.76 -14.78 -1.36
CA ILE A 17 -10.12 -13.79 -0.49
C ILE A 17 -11.19 -12.85 0.02
N LYS A 18 -11.30 -12.70 1.35
CA LYS A 18 -12.22 -11.72 1.97
C LYS A 18 -11.79 -10.29 1.61
N HIS A 19 -12.71 -9.54 1.01
CA HIS A 19 -12.58 -8.12 0.66
C HIS A 19 -13.98 -7.48 0.52
N SER A 20 -14.04 -6.16 0.52
CA SER A 20 -15.23 -5.35 0.23
C SER A 20 -15.00 -4.57 -1.07
N PRO A 21 -15.48 -5.06 -2.24
CA PRO A 21 -15.18 -4.47 -3.56
C PRO A 21 -15.44 -2.97 -3.64
N GLU A 22 -16.53 -2.51 -3.05
CA GLU A 22 -16.97 -1.12 -3.01
C GLU A 22 -16.09 -0.22 -2.14
N LYS A 23 -15.32 -0.81 -1.22
CA LYS A 23 -14.40 -0.11 -0.30
C LYS A 23 -12.97 -0.10 -0.79
N ILE A 24 -12.64 -0.83 -1.87
CA ILE A 24 -11.29 -0.87 -2.43
C ILE A 24 -10.97 0.47 -3.11
N VAL A 25 -10.00 1.19 -2.54
CA VAL A 25 -9.47 2.47 -3.04
C VAL A 25 -8.43 2.22 -4.12
N ARG A 26 -7.54 1.24 -3.90
CA ARG A 26 -6.52 0.80 -4.86
C ARG A 26 -6.32 -0.70 -4.79
N ILE A 27 -5.99 -1.29 -5.94
CA ILE A 27 -5.67 -2.71 -6.08
C ILE A 27 -4.63 -2.85 -7.18
N ALA A 28 -3.69 -3.76 -6.99
CA ALA A 28 -2.66 -4.07 -7.97
C ALA A 28 -2.21 -5.52 -7.84
N LYS A 29 -1.62 -6.03 -8.92
CA LYS A 29 -0.93 -7.32 -8.93
C LYS A 29 0.58 -7.07 -8.95
N GLN A 30 1.30 -7.69 -8.03
CA GLN A 30 2.76 -7.65 -7.95
C GLN A 30 3.37 -8.57 -9.02
N SER A 31 4.67 -8.43 -9.28
CA SER A 31 5.39 -9.22 -10.29
C SER A 31 5.43 -10.72 -10.00
N ASP A 32 5.27 -11.12 -8.73
CA ASP A 32 5.13 -12.51 -8.30
C ASP A 32 3.70 -13.07 -8.45
N GLY A 33 2.77 -12.27 -8.97
CA GLY A 33 1.37 -12.62 -9.18
C GLY A 33 0.48 -12.37 -7.96
N LYS A 34 1.03 -11.99 -6.80
CA LYS A 34 0.23 -11.68 -5.61
C LYS A 34 -0.59 -10.40 -5.82
N ILE A 35 -1.88 -10.46 -5.49
CA ILE A 35 -2.75 -9.28 -5.49
C ILE A 35 -2.63 -8.58 -4.13
N VAL A 36 -2.43 -7.27 -4.17
CA VAL A 36 -2.46 -6.39 -3.00
C VAL A 36 -3.57 -5.35 -3.17
N PHE A 37 -4.25 -5.02 -2.09
CA PHE A 37 -5.39 -4.10 -2.13
C PHE A 37 -5.47 -3.25 -0.87
N LEU A 38 -5.82 -1.98 -1.06
CA LEU A 38 -6.07 -1.00 -0.01
C LEU A 38 -7.56 -0.67 -0.01
N GLU A 39 -8.20 -0.90 1.13
CA GLU A 39 -9.59 -0.47 1.38
C GLU A 39 -9.61 0.84 2.17
N GLU A 40 -10.77 1.51 2.20
CA GLU A 40 -11.05 2.64 3.09
C GLU A 40 -10.60 2.34 4.53
N GLY A 41 -10.90 1.13 5.01
CA GLY A 41 -10.45 0.65 6.31
C GLY A 41 -11.18 1.31 7.48
N ASN A 42 -10.49 1.38 8.61
CA ASN A 42 -10.93 2.01 9.86
C ASN A 42 -9.72 2.61 10.60
N THR A 43 -9.90 3.03 11.84
CA THR A 43 -8.84 3.63 12.67
C THR A 43 -7.66 2.68 12.97
N GLU A 44 -7.86 1.36 12.85
CA GLU A 44 -6.85 0.34 13.15
C GLU A 44 -6.11 -0.18 11.91
N ALA A 45 -6.74 -0.15 10.73
CA ALA A 45 -6.14 -0.66 9.50
C ALA A 45 -6.74 -0.03 8.23
N GLY A 46 -5.96 -0.02 7.14
CA GLY A 46 -6.39 0.49 5.84
C GLY A 46 -6.14 1.99 5.67
N LEU A 47 -6.80 2.62 4.69
CA LEU A 47 -6.50 4.01 4.35
C LEU A 47 -6.78 4.98 5.50
N GLN A 48 -7.89 4.83 6.21
CA GLN A 48 -8.24 5.70 7.34
C GLN A 48 -7.12 5.71 8.41
N HIS A 49 -6.66 4.54 8.85
CA HIS A 49 -5.54 4.41 9.77
C HIS A 49 -4.28 5.14 9.27
N ILE A 50 -3.94 5.00 7.99
CA ILE A 50 -2.77 5.65 7.38
C ILE A 50 -2.92 7.17 7.40
N LEU A 51 -4.09 7.68 7.04
CA LEU A 51 -4.34 9.12 7.00
C LEU A 51 -4.34 9.73 8.40
N GLU A 52 -4.95 9.07 9.38
CA GLU A 52 -5.02 9.58 10.75
C GLU A 52 -3.67 9.55 11.46
N GLN A 53 -2.88 8.49 11.27
CA GLN A 53 -1.65 8.27 12.04
C GLN A 53 -0.39 8.76 11.33
N HIS A 54 -0.38 8.79 10.00
CA HIS A 54 0.85 8.93 9.21
C HIS A 54 0.80 9.98 8.10
N SER A 55 -0.34 10.63 7.82
CA SER A 55 -0.45 11.61 6.72
C SER A 55 0.59 12.73 6.78
N LEU A 56 0.91 13.25 7.97
CA LEU A 56 1.93 14.28 8.15
C LEU A 56 3.33 13.81 7.72
N GLU A 57 3.65 12.52 7.87
CA GLU A 57 4.93 11.97 7.41
C GLU A 57 5.04 12.03 5.89
N PHE A 58 3.95 11.75 5.17
CA PHE A 58 3.88 11.85 3.72
C PHE A 58 3.96 13.31 3.24
N LEU A 59 3.17 14.20 3.84
CA LEU A 59 3.16 15.62 3.51
C LEU A 59 4.54 16.26 3.71
N ASN A 60 5.25 15.91 4.79
CA ASN A 60 6.59 16.40 5.07
C ASN A 60 7.63 16.00 4.02
N GLN A 61 7.36 15.00 3.17
CA GLN A 61 8.21 14.62 2.03
C GLN A 61 7.60 15.01 0.67
N GLY A 62 6.57 15.86 0.67
CA GLY A 62 5.94 16.42 -0.52
C GLY A 62 5.04 15.42 -1.25
N ILE A 63 4.43 14.49 -0.52
CA ILE A 63 3.36 13.61 -1.03
C ILE A 63 2.04 14.12 -0.47
N GLU A 64 1.18 14.62 -1.34
CA GLU A 64 -0.15 15.09 -0.97
C GLU A 64 -1.04 13.93 -0.50
N ILE A 65 -2.05 14.23 0.32
CA ILE A 65 -2.93 13.22 0.93
C ILE A 65 -3.57 12.32 -0.15
N GLU A 66 -4.00 12.90 -1.26
CA GLU A 66 -4.66 12.22 -2.37
C GLU A 66 -3.71 11.25 -3.10
N GLN A 67 -2.39 11.47 -3.00
CA GLN A 67 -1.36 10.64 -3.63
C GLN A 67 -0.92 9.47 -2.73
N ILE A 68 -1.28 9.47 -1.44
CA ILE A 68 -0.87 8.43 -0.50
C ILE A 68 -1.25 7.01 -0.98
N PRO A 69 -2.48 6.75 -1.45
CA PRO A 69 -2.81 5.43 -2.00
C PRO A 69 -1.92 5.04 -3.19
N ASP A 70 -1.60 5.97 -4.07
CA ASP A 70 -0.83 5.71 -5.29
C ASP A 70 0.64 5.42 -4.98
N VAL A 71 1.26 6.18 -4.08
CA VAL A 71 2.66 5.94 -3.70
C VAL A 71 2.83 4.60 -2.96
N ILE A 72 1.84 4.17 -2.18
CA ILE A 72 1.84 2.84 -1.54
C ILE A 72 1.80 1.72 -2.58
N ILE A 73 0.95 1.84 -3.60
CA ILE A 73 0.89 0.88 -4.70
C ILE A 73 2.19 0.88 -5.50
N ALA A 74 2.77 2.05 -5.76
CA ALA A 74 4.07 2.17 -6.43
C ALA A 74 5.16 1.44 -5.62
N ALA A 75 5.21 1.64 -4.30
CA ALA A 75 6.15 0.94 -3.43
C ALA A 75 6.02 -0.59 -3.52
N LEU A 76 4.78 -1.11 -3.52
CA LEU A 76 4.54 -2.55 -3.56
C LEU A 76 4.77 -3.19 -4.94
N THR A 77 4.62 -2.44 -6.03
CA THR A 77 4.66 -2.97 -7.40
C THR A 77 5.96 -2.67 -8.13
N GLN A 78 6.62 -1.56 -7.79
CA GLN A 78 7.81 -1.05 -8.46
C GLN A 78 8.99 -0.85 -7.48
N GLY A 79 8.70 -0.77 -6.18
CA GLY A 79 9.71 -0.49 -5.18
C GLY A 79 10.68 -1.65 -4.95
N ARG A 80 11.91 -1.30 -4.59
CA ARG A 80 12.96 -2.23 -4.19
C ARG A 80 12.89 -2.44 -2.68
N VAL A 81 12.84 -3.69 -2.23
CA VAL A 81 12.94 -3.99 -0.79
C VAL A 81 14.35 -3.65 -0.30
N ILE A 82 14.43 -2.79 0.72
CA ILE A 82 15.72 -2.32 1.29
C ILE A 82 15.86 -2.65 2.77
N GLY A 83 14.78 -3.09 3.43
CA GLY A 83 14.84 -3.41 4.86
C GLY A 83 13.49 -3.78 5.45
N TYR A 84 13.46 -3.84 6.78
CA TYR A 84 12.25 -4.13 7.55
C TYR A 84 12.16 -3.25 8.80
N GLN A 85 10.96 -2.75 9.10
CA GLN A 85 10.65 -1.97 10.28
C GLN A 85 10.01 -2.83 11.38
N GLY A 86 10.32 -2.49 12.63
CA GLY A 86 9.78 -3.14 13.83
C GLY A 86 10.56 -4.38 14.28
N ARG A 87 10.45 -4.73 15.56
CA ARG A 87 11.22 -5.84 16.17
C ARG A 87 10.99 -7.19 15.51
N ARG A 88 9.76 -7.44 15.04
CA ARG A 88 9.38 -8.68 14.36
C ARG A 88 9.60 -8.64 12.84
N LYS A 89 10.15 -7.54 12.29
CA LYS A 89 10.40 -7.34 10.86
C LYS A 89 9.17 -7.61 9.97
N THR A 90 7.98 -7.30 10.46
CA THR A 90 6.70 -7.57 9.78
C THR A 90 6.33 -6.49 8.76
N ARG A 91 7.01 -5.34 8.77
CA ARG A 91 6.75 -4.21 7.87
C ARG A 91 7.92 -4.02 6.92
N THR A 92 7.74 -4.36 5.65
CA THR A 92 8.78 -4.24 4.62
C THR A 92 9.00 -2.77 4.28
N ILE A 93 10.25 -2.36 4.15
CA ILE A 93 10.62 -1.01 3.69
C ILE A 93 11.02 -1.09 2.22
N TYR A 94 10.40 -0.24 1.43
CA TYR A 94 10.62 -0.10 0.00
C TYR A 94 11.30 1.22 -0.29
N GLU A 95 12.27 1.21 -1.20
CA GLU A 95 12.76 2.37 -1.92
C GLU A 95 11.99 2.45 -3.25
N VAL A 96 11.37 3.59 -3.54
CA VAL A 96 10.61 3.80 -4.78
C VAL A 96 10.81 5.21 -5.30
N THR A 97 10.93 5.38 -6.62
CA THR A 97 10.89 6.69 -7.24
C THR A 97 9.43 7.11 -7.44
N PHE A 98 9.02 8.23 -6.86
CA PHE A 98 7.68 8.78 -7.00
C PHE A 98 7.76 10.31 -7.02
N ASN A 99 7.03 10.96 -7.95
CA ASN A 99 7.17 12.39 -8.23
C ASN A 99 8.63 12.82 -8.44
N ASP A 100 9.38 12.03 -9.22
CA ASP A 100 10.81 12.22 -9.51
C ASP A 100 11.75 12.27 -8.29
N LYS A 101 11.28 11.78 -7.13
CA LYS A 101 12.04 11.71 -5.88
C LYS A 101 12.11 10.28 -5.37
N ILE A 102 13.24 9.92 -4.78
CA ILE A 102 13.37 8.67 -4.02
C ILE A 102 12.58 8.82 -2.72
N GLN A 103 11.67 7.89 -2.48
CA GLN A 103 10.85 7.78 -1.29
C GLN A 103 11.14 6.44 -0.59
N TYR A 104 11.09 6.46 0.74
CA TYR A 104 11.22 5.26 1.56
C TYR A 104 9.91 5.00 2.30
N ILE A 105 9.25 3.90 1.99
CA ILE A 105 7.91 3.62 2.49
C ILE A 105 7.90 2.27 3.17
N ALA A 106 7.50 2.26 4.44
CA ALA A 106 7.30 1.04 5.18
C ALA A 106 5.84 0.60 5.06
N VAL A 107 5.59 -0.59 4.53
CA VAL A 107 4.22 -1.09 4.26
C VAL A 107 3.99 -2.42 4.99
N SER A 108 2.88 -2.49 5.71
CA SER A 108 2.37 -3.71 6.35
C SER A 108 1.28 -4.30 5.47
N VAL A 109 1.50 -5.51 4.97
CA VAL A 109 0.54 -6.25 4.14
C VAL A 109 0.19 -7.55 4.85
N SER A 110 -1.11 -7.80 5.02
CA SER A 110 -1.60 -9.07 5.55
C SER A 110 -1.34 -10.21 4.57
N ASN A 111 -1.44 -11.46 5.05
CA ASN A 111 -1.19 -12.64 4.23
C ASN A 111 -2.10 -12.71 2.98
N ASN A 112 -3.33 -12.22 3.08
CA ASN A 112 -4.29 -12.19 1.99
C ASN A 112 -4.08 -11.04 0.98
N GLY A 113 -3.07 -10.18 1.17
CA GLY A 113 -2.81 -9.02 0.30
C GLY A 113 -3.44 -7.71 0.77
N TYR A 114 -4.23 -7.72 1.86
CA TYR A 114 -4.78 -6.49 2.41
C TYR A 114 -3.68 -5.58 2.98
N ILE A 115 -3.65 -4.32 2.55
CA ILE A 115 -2.72 -3.31 3.06
C ILE A 115 -3.26 -2.78 4.39
N VAL A 116 -2.58 -3.15 5.47
CA VAL A 116 -2.98 -2.81 6.84
C VAL A 116 -2.54 -1.40 7.21
N GLY A 117 -1.35 -0.99 6.79
CA GLY A 117 -0.83 0.34 7.09
C GLY A 117 0.44 0.67 6.31
N ALA A 118 0.68 1.96 6.10
CA ALA A 118 1.88 2.50 5.49
C ALA A 118 2.33 3.75 6.26
N ASN A 119 3.64 3.96 6.36
CA ASN A 119 4.20 5.18 6.92
C ASN A 119 5.46 5.53 6.13
N LEU A 120 5.76 6.82 6.09
CA LEU A 120 6.89 7.31 5.32
C LEU A 120 8.14 7.38 6.19
N ARG A 121 9.31 7.13 5.60
CA ARG A 121 10.60 7.21 6.29
C ARG A 121 11.48 8.27 5.65
N THR A 122 12.23 8.96 6.50
CA THR A 122 13.23 9.95 6.08
C THR A 122 14.55 9.31 5.65
N SER A 123 14.73 8.00 5.89
CA SER A 123 15.94 7.25 5.55
C SER A 123 15.66 5.77 5.30
N PRO A 124 16.60 5.06 4.62
CA PRO A 124 16.55 3.61 4.38
C PRO A 124 16.35 2.75 5.62
#